data_AF-A0A9D7XGW7-F1
#
_entry.id   AF-A0A9D7XGW7-F1
#
_cell.length_a   1.000
_cell.length_b   1.000
_cell.length_c   1.000
_cell.angle_alpha   90.00
_cell.angle_beta   90.00
_cell.angle_gamma   90.00
#
_symmetry.space_group_name_H-M   'P 1'
#
loop_
_entity.id
_entity.type
_entity.pdbx_description
1 polymer ?
#
loop_
_entity_poly.entity_id
_entity_poly.type
_entity_poly.pdbx_seq_one_letter_code
_entity_poly.pdbx_strand_id
1 'polypeptide(L)'
;MPSKKHRRIVLIDTRFQLGMAGAFILLQLLLTGLFAVALYLFMDSELKAGLASAHAAYRSLDQMLLPLVLVLAGFNLALSTALVTGFVVILSHRIAGPLHRFRIVMEELAERRLPEDARIRPKDQLGVLSESTGRALDTLQADLTTLRSQLARARVASMGGDGPAAGEALAHMDATLSQWCPRAPGP
;
A
#
# COMPACT_ATOMS: atom_id res chain seq x y z
N MET A 1 34.53 -3.91 16.84
CA MET A 1 33.55 -3.22 15.98
C MET A 1 32.15 -3.73 16.33
N PRO A 2 31.26 -2.96 16.97
CA PRO A 2 29.93 -3.45 17.32
C PRO A 2 29.02 -3.45 16.08
N SER A 3 28.51 -4.64 15.75
CA SER A 3 27.50 -4.88 14.72
C SER A 3 26.21 -4.11 15.03
N LYS A 4 25.87 -3.13 14.18
CA LYS A 4 24.58 -2.42 14.23
C LYS A 4 23.45 -3.40 13.88
N LYS A 5 22.82 -3.97 14.90
CA LYS A 5 21.52 -4.65 14.79
C LYS A 5 20.51 -3.67 14.18
N HIS A 6 20.18 -3.88 12.91
CA HIS A 6 19.07 -3.19 12.26
C HIS A 6 17.78 -3.61 12.95
N ARG A 7 17.23 -2.73 13.79
CA ARG A 7 15.88 -2.89 14.35
C ARG A 7 14.91 -2.83 13.18
N ARG A 8 14.30 -3.97 12.82
CA ARG A 8 13.16 -4.01 11.90
C ARG A 8 11.97 -3.38 12.64
N ILE A 9 11.71 -2.12 12.37
CA ILE A 9 10.52 -1.44 12.85
C ILE A 9 9.38 -1.92 11.93
N VAL A 10 8.65 -2.94 12.37
CA VAL A 10 7.62 -3.63 11.56
C VAL A 10 6.32 -2.80 11.45
N LEU A 11 6.16 -1.79 12.30
CA LEU A 11 4.97 -0.94 12.40
C LEU A 11 5.31 0.47 11.89
N ILE A 12 4.99 0.75 10.63
CA ILE A 12 5.15 2.09 10.03
C ILE A 12 3.81 2.84 10.08
N ASP A 13 2.68 2.15 9.90
CA ASP A 13 1.36 2.80 9.87
C ASP A 13 0.28 1.94 10.55
N THR A 14 0.27 1.97 11.87
CA THR A 14 -0.59 1.15 12.74
C THR A 14 -2.08 1.38 12.48
N ARG A 15 -2.49 2.58 12.03
CA ARG A 15 -3.90 2.91 11.74
C ARG A 15 -4.43 2.23 10.49
N PHE A 16 -3.67 2.25 9.40
CA PHE A 16 -4.03 1.56 8.16
C PHE A 16 -3.98 0.04 8.35
N GLN A 17 -2.98 -0.44 9.08
CA GLN A 17 -2.83 -1.86 9.42
C GLN A 17 -3.97 -2.37 10.29
N LEU A 18 -4.35 -1.67 11.37
CA LEU A 18 -5.49 -2.07 12.20
C LEU A 18 -6.83 -1.94 11.46
N GLY A 19 -6.99 -0.92 10.61
CA GLY A 19 -8.21 -0.75 9.81
C GLY A 19 -8.43 -1.91 8.84
N MET A 20 -7.41 -2.27 8.05
CA MET A 20 -7.52 -3.42 7.13
C MET A 20 -7.59 -4.76 7.86
N ALA A 21 -6.77 -4.97 8.90
CA ALA A 21 -6.81 -6.19 9.68
C ALA A 21 -8.18 -6.37 10.37
N GLY A 22 -8.74 -5.31 10.95
CA GLY A 22 -10.07 -5.34 11.56
C GLY A 22 -11.18 -5.65 10.56
N ALA A 23 -11.16 -5.03 9.38
CA ALA A 23 -12.13 -5.32 8.32
C ALA A 23 -12.06 -6.79 7.84
N PHE A 24 -10.86 -7.34 7.69
CA PHE A 24 -10.66 -8.74 7.32
C PHE A 24 -11.06 -9.72 8.42
N ILE A 25 -10.74 -9.41 9.69
CA ILE A 25 -11.18 -10.22 10.83
C ILE A 25 -12.71 -10.23 10.92
N LEU A 26 -13.35 -9.07 10.75
CA LEU A 26 -14.81 -8.96 10.75
C LEU A 26 -15.42 -9.78 9.60
N LEU A 27 -14.88 -9.65 8.39
CA LEU A 27 -15.32 -10.42 7.22
C LEU A 27 -15.14 -11.92 7.45
N GLN A 28 -14.01 -12.34 8.02
CA GLN A 28 -13.74 -13.74 8.35
C GLN A 28 -14.73 -14.27 9.38
N LEU A 29 -14.98 -13.53 10.46
CA LEU A 29 -15.97 -13.89 11.48
C LEU A 29 -17.36 -14.04 10.87
N LEU A 30 -17.76 -13.13 9.97
CA LEU A 30 -19.04 -13.22 9.26
C LEU A 30 -19.11 -14.46 8.36
N LEU A 31 -18.08 -14.73 7.55
CA LEU A 31 -18.04 -15.90 6.66
C LEU A 31 -18.05 -17.20 7.45
N THR A 32 -17.26 -17.30 8.52
CA THR A 32 -17.21 -18.51 9.34
C THR A 32 -18.51 -18.69 10.13
N GLY A 33 -19.11 -17.61 10.64
CA GLY A 33 -20.43 -17.67 11.27
C GLY A 33 -21.50 -18.15 10.28
N LEU A 34 -21.51 -17.59 9.07
CA LEU A 34 -22.42 -18.03 8.00
C LEU A 34 -22.20 -19.50 7.62
N PHE A 35 -20.94 -19.93 7.51
CA PHE A 35 -20.59 -21.31 7.20
C PHE A 35 -21.01 -22.28 8.32
N ALA A 36 -20.82 -21.91 9.59
CA ALA A 36 -21.26 -22.70 10.74
C ALA A 36 -22.80 -22.86 10.75
N VAL A 37 -23.54 -21.79 10.46
CA VAL A 37 -25.01 -21.84 10.33
C VAL A 37 -25.41 -22.73 9.16
N ALA A 38 -24.77 -22.60 8.00
CA ALA A 38 -25.06 -23.44 6.83
C ALA A 38 -24.78 -24.92 7.09
N LEU A 39 -23.67 -25.24 7.76
CA LEU A 39 -23.33 -26.60 8.18
C LEU A 39 -24.37 -27.16 9.15
N TYR A 40 -24.80 -26.38 10.14
CA TYR A 40 -25.81 -26.78 11.09
C TYR A 40 -27.14 -27.10 10.39
N LEU A 41 -27.60 -26.24 9.47
CA LEU A 41 -28.82 -26.46 8.71
C LEU A 41 -28.72 -27.68 7.78
N PHE A 42 -27.58 -27.84 7.10
CA PHE A 42 -27.33 -29.01 6.23
C PHE A 42 -27.38 -30.31 7.03
N MET A 43 -26.70 -30.34 8.17
CA MET A 43 -26.62 -31.54 9.00
C MET A 43 -27.94 -31.84 9.71
N ASP A 44 -28.68 -30.82 10.18
CA ASP A 44 -30.05 -31.00 10.66
C ASP A 44 -30.96 -31.60 9.58
N SER A 45 -30.82 -31.16 8.32
CA SER A 45 -31.61 -31.69 7.20
C SER A 45 -31.22 -33.12 6.80
N GLU A 46 -29.93 -33.45 6.73
CA GLU A 46 -29.46 -34.79 6.41
C GLU A 46 -29.71 -35.79 7.54
N LEU A 47 -29.53 -35.39 8.80
CA LEU A 47 -29.83 -36.24 9.95
C LEU A 47 -31.33 -36.56 10.00
N LYS A 48 -32.21 -35.58 9.76
CA LYS A 48 -33.65 -35.82 9.66
C LYS A 48 -34.02 -36.75 8.49
N ALA A 49 -33.36 -36.63 7.34
CA ALA A 49 -33.65 -37.45 6.16
C ALA A 49 -33.08 -38.87 6.25
N GLY A 50 -31.86 -39.06 6.74
CA GLY A 50 -31.18 -40.35 6.83
C GLY A 50 -31.67 -41.22 7.99
N LEU A 51 -31.97 -40.63 9.15
CA LEU A 51 -32.32 -41.36 10.37
C LEU A 51 -33.83 -41.55 10.61
N ALA A 52 -34.69 -40.99 9.76
CA ALA A 52 -36.11 -41.40 9.71
C ALA A 52 -36.26 -42.93 9.52
N SER A 53 -35.24 -43.57 8.94
CA SER A 53 -35.15 -45.03 8.75
C SER A 53 -34.61 -45.82 9.96
N ALA A 54 -34.03 -45.18 11.00
CA ALA A 54 -33.33 -45.84 12.11
C ALA A 54 -33.55 -45.15 13.47
N HIS A 55 -34.71 -45.35 14.08
CA HIS A 55 -35.20 -44.64 15.27
C HIS A 55 -34.35 -44.78 16.56
N ALA A 56 -33.46 -45.77 16.67
CA ALA A 56 -32.69 -46.02 17.90
C ALA A 56 -31.28 -45.37 17.91
N ALA A 57 -30.67 -45.12 16.75
CA ALA A 57 -29.33 -44.54 16.65
C ALA A 57 -29.31 -43.00 16.67
N TYR A 58 -30.48 -42.38 16.49
CA TYR A 58 -30.63 -40.92 16.37
C TYR A 58 -30.15 -40.16 17.60
N ARG A 59 -30.55 -40.61 18.81
CA ARG A 59 -30.30 -39.86 20.05
C ARG A 59 -28.83 -39.88 20.50
N SER A 60 -28.08 -40.91 20.11
CA SER A 60 -26.67 -41.06 20.46
C SER A 60 -25.74 -40.37 19.45
N LEU A 61 -26.08 -40.38 18.16
CA LEU A 61 -25.29 -39.71 17.13
C LEU A 61 -25.38 -38.18 17.23
N ASP A 62 -26.58 -37.64 17.50
CA ASP A 62 -26.79 -36.19 17.65
C ASP A 62 -25.96 -35.60 18.81
N GLN A 63 -25.86 -36.35 19.92
CA GLN A 63 -25.05 -35.95 21.09
C GLN A 63 -23.54 -36.01 20.84
N MET A 64 -23.06 -36.83 19.91
CA MET A 64 -21.63 -36.93 19.57
C MET A 64 -21.21 -36.00 18.42
N LEU A 65 -22.10 -35.77 17.45
CA LEU A 65 -21.82 -34.93 16.29
C LEU A 65 -21.72 -33.45 16.65
N LEU A 66 -22.62 -32.94 17.50
CA LEU A 66 -22.62 -31.54 17.93
C LEU A 66 -21.26 -31.08 18.48
N PRO A 67 -20.67 -31.74 19.50
CA PRO A 67 -19.38 -31.33 20.03
C PRO A 67 -18.24 -31.51 19.01
N LEU A 68 -18.28 -32.55 18.19
CA LEU A 68 -17.28 -32.78 17.14
C LEU A 68 -17.26 -31.63 16.12
N VAL A 69 -18.44 -31.21 15.67
CA VAL A 69 -18.62 -30.12 14.70
C VAL A 69 -18.19 -28.80 15.31
N LEU A 70 -18.53 -28.56 16.58
CA LEU A 70 -18.11 -27.36 17.30
C LEU A 70 -16.57 -27.27 17.43
N VAL A 71 -15.92 -28.39 17.72
CA VAL A 71 -14.45 -28.47 17.80
C VAL A 71 -13.81 -28.25 16.43
N LEU A 72 -14.31 -28.91 15.37
CA LEU A 72 -13.78 -28.74 14.01
C LEU A 72 -14.02 -27.32 13.49
N ALA A 73 -15.20 -26.75 13.70
CA ALA A 73 -15.53 -25.39 13.30
C ALA A 73 -14.70 -24.36 14.08
N GLY A 74 -14.54 -24.54 15.39
CA GLY A 74 -13.70 -23.68 16.23
C GLY A 74 -12.22 -23.74 15.82
N PHE A 75 -11.70 -24.93 15.53
CA PHE A 75 -10.34 -25.10 15.04
C PHE A 75 -10.14 -24.45 13.67
N ASN A 76 -11.09 -24.65 12.73
CA ASN A 76 -11.05 -24.03 11.41
C ASN A 76 -11.12 -22.50 11.51
N LEU A 77 -12.01 -21.97 12.36
CA LEU A 77 -12.11 -20.53 12.62
C LEU A 77 -10.80 -19.96 13.17
N ALA A 78 -10.22 -20.61 14.18
CA ALA A 78 -8.97 -20.15 14.79
C ALA A 78 -7.82 -20.17 13.77
N LEU A 79 -7.68 -21.27 13.02
CA LEU A 79 -6.61 -21.43 12.04
C LEU A 79 -6.76 -20.44 10.87
N SER A 80 -7.97 -20.32 10.32
CA SER A 80 -8.25 -19.40 9.21
C SER A 80 -8.05 -17.95 9.62
N THR A 81 -8.52 -17.55 10.81
CA THR A 81 -8.30 -16.20 11.35
C THR A 81 -6.82 -15.90 11.53
N ALA A 82 -6.04 -16.84 12.07
CA ALA A 82 -4.60 -16.68 12.24
C ALA A 82 -3.88 -16.53 10.89
N LEU A 83 -4.22 -17.36 9.91
CA LEU A 83 -3.62 -17.31 8.56
C LEU A 83 -3.99 -16.01 7.83
N VAL A 84 -5.26 -15.61 7.83
CA VAL A 84 -5.74 -14.38 7.18
C VAL A 84 -5.11 -13.17 7.84
N THR A 85 -5.10 -13.09 9.17
CA THR A 85 -4.48 -11.98 9.89
C THR A 85 -2.99 -11.88 9.59
N GLY A 86 -2.27 -13.01 9.63
CA GLY A 86 -0.85 -13.06 9.27
C GLY A 86 -0.60 -12.59 7.84
N PHE A 87 -1.41 -13.05 6.89
CA PHE A 87 -1.33 -12.65 5.48
C PHE A 87 -1.60 -11.16 5.28
N VAL A 88 -2.66 -10.62 5.88
CA VAL A 88 -3.04 -9.19 5.78
C VAL A 88 -1.95 -8.30 6.37
N VAL A 89 -1.38 -8.67 7.52
CA VAL A 89 -0.29 -7.90 8.14
C VAL A 89 0.94 -7.87 7.22
N ILE A 90 1.34 -9.01 6.66
CA ILE A 90 2.47 -9.09 5.73
C ILE A 90 2.20 -8.27 4.46
N LEU A 91 1.00 -8.41 3.90
CA LEU A 91 0.59 -7.71 2.68
C LEU A 91 0.53 -6.19 2.91
N SER A 92 -0.06 -5.77 4.02
CA SER A 92 -0.14 -4.36 4.41
C SER A 92 1.25 -3.75 4.55
N HIS A 93 2.22 -4.47 5.13
CA HIS A 93 3.59 -3.98 5.23
C HIS A 93 4.25 -3.79 3.85
N ARG A 94 3.97 -4.69 2.89
CA ARG A 94 4.46 -4.59 1.50
C ARG A 94 3.83 -3.46 0.69
N ILE A 95 2.71 -2.88 1.14
CA ILE A 95 2.03 -1.76 0.46
C ILE A 95 2.31 -0.44 1.19
N ALA A 96 2.22 -0.42 2.52
CA ALA A 96 2.34 0.79 3.33
C ALA A 96 3.73 1.44 3.23
N GLY A 97 4.81 0.66 3.23
CA GLY A 97 6.17 1.19 3.08
C GLY A 97 6.38 1.96 1.77
N PRO A 98 6.11 1.34 0.61
CA PRO A 98 6.10 2.01 -0.69
C PRO A 98 5.19 3.25 -0.76
N LEU A 99 3.98 3.17 -0.21
CA LEU A 99 3.02 4.26 -0.25
C LEU A 99 3.47 5.47 0.59
N HIS A 100 4.06 5.21 1.76
CA HIS A 100 4.66 6.26 2.59
C HIS A 100 5.81 6.96 1.85
N ARG A 101 6.65 6.21 1.13
CA ARG A 101 7.72 6.81 0.32
C ARG A 101 7.16 7.65 -0.84
N PHE A 102 6.11 7.18 -1.49
CA PHE A 102 5.43 7.96 -2.53
C PHE A 102 4.89 9.29 -1.99
N ARG A 103 4.29 9.29 -0.80
CA ARG A 103 3.84 10.52 -0.13
C ARG A 103 4.99 11.50 0.09
N ILE A 104 6.13 11.03 0.62
CA ILE A 104 7.31 11.88 0.83
C ILE A 104 7.78 12.50 -0.49
N VAL A 105 7.87 11.70 -1.56
CA VAL A 105 8.26 12.19 -2.89
C VAL A 105 7.33 13.30 -3.38
N MET A 106 6.02 13.16 -3.16
CA MET A 106 5.03 14.18 -3.54
C MET A 106 5.12 15.44 -2.67
N GLU A 107 5.46 15.29 -1.39
CA GLU A 107 5.64 16.40 -0.45
C GLU A 107 6.91 17.20 -0.80
N GLU A 108 8.01 16.51 -1.10
CA GLU A 108 9.23 17.14 -1.63
C GLU A 108 8.97 17.87 -2.95
N LEU A 109 8.19 17.26 -3.85
CA LEU A 109 7.82 17.89 -5.11
C LEU A 109 6.95 19.15 -4.90
N ALA A 110 6.04 19.13 -3.92
CA ALA A 110 5.24 20.30 -3.55
C ALA A 110 6.12 21.44 -2.99
N GLU A 111 7.22 21.10 -2.32
CA GLU A 111 8.26 22.04 -1.88
C GLU A 111 9.24 22.45 -2.99
N ARG A 112 8.99 22.07 -4.25
CA ARG A 112 9.87 22.33 -5.42
C ARG A 112 11.27 21.70 -5.27
N ARG A 113 11.36 20.60 -4.52
CA ARG A 113 12.56 19.78 -4.39
C ARG A 113 12.39 18.53 -5.25
N LEU A 114 13.40 18.21 -6.05
CA LEU A 114 13.42 16.99 -6.86
C LEU A 114 14.13 15.89 -6.08
N PRO A 115 13.42 14.85 -5.61
CA PRO A 115 14.03 13.74 -4.87
C PRO A 115 15.11 13.04 -5.70
N GLU A 116 16.20 12.63 -5.04
CA GLU A 116 17.25 11.86 -5.70
C GLU A 116 16.81 10.44 -6.06
N ASP A 117 15.89 9.84 -5.31
CA ASP A 117 15.48 8.46 -5.54
C ASP A 117 14.00 8.22 -5.21
N ALA A 118 13.18 8.17 -6.25
CA ALA A 118 11.79 7.68 -6.18
C ALA A 118 11.68 6.17 -6.44
N ARG A 119 12.80 5.44 -6.63
CA ARG A 119 12.78 4.00 -6.92
C ARG A 119 12.49 3.20 -5.67
N ILE A 120 11.28 2.67 -5.60
CA ILE A 120 10.81 1.74 -4.58
C ILE A 120 11.53 0.40 -4.80
N ARG A 121 11.73 -0.38 -3.73
CA ARG A 121 12.40 -1.68 -3.83
C ARG A 121 11.69 -2.58 -4.85
N PRO A 122 12.42 -3.33 -5.70
CA PRO A 122 11.85 -4.10 -6.80
C PRO A 122 10.94 -5.27 -6.39
N LYS A 123 10.84 -5.60 -5.09
CA LYS A 123 10.00 -6.69 -4.57
C LYS A 123 8.66 -6.25 -4.01
N ASP A 124 8.28 -4.99 -4.19
CA ASP A 124 7.06 -4.40 -3.67
C ASP A 124 5.97 -4.31 -4.75
N GLN A 125 4.70 -4.42 -4.35
CA GLN A 125 3.56 -4.48 -5.27
C GLN A 125 3.33 -3.18 -6.06
N LEU A 126 3.96 -2.08 -5.64
CA LEU A 126 3.84 -0.75 -6.25
C LEU A 126 4.99 -0.42 -7.20
N GLY A 127 5.69 -1.42 -7.74
CA GLY A 127 6.80 -1.23 -8.67
C GLY A 127 6.43 -0.38 -9.89
N VAL A 128 5.27 -0.60 -10.49
CA VAL A 128 4.78 0.17 -11.66
C VAL A 128 4.53 1.65 -11.32
N LEU A 129 4.01 1.93 -10.12
CA LEU A 129 3.82 3.30 -9.63
C LEU A 129 5.17 4.00 -9.43
N SER A 130 6.15 3.27 -8.87
CA SER A 130 7.51 3.81 -8.71
C SER A 130 8.18 4.13 -10.04
N GLU A 131 8.04 3.25 -11.03
CA GLU A 131 8.62 3.45 -12.36
C GLU A 131 8.00 4.64 -13.08
N SER A 132 6.67 4.78 -13.04
CA SER A 132 5.96 5.93 -13.61
C SER A 132 6.31 7.23 -12.89
N THR A 133 6.43 7.21 -11.55
CA THR A 133 6.87 8.37 -10.76
C THR A 133 8.31 8.76 -11.09
N GLY A 134 9.21 7.79 -11.21
CA GLY A 134 10.60 8.02 -11.59
C GLY A 134 10.71 8.66 -12.98
N ARG A 135 9.98 8.12 -13.97
CA ARG A 135 9.91 8.71 -15.31
C ARG A 135 9.37 10.14 -15.30
N ALA A 136 8.35 10.42 -14.48
CA ALA A 136 7.81 11.77 -14.34
C ALA A 136 8.84 12.75 -13.77
N LEU A 137 9.58 12.35 -12.73
CA LEU A 137 10.64 13.16 -12.13
C LEU A 137 11.80 13.40 -13.10
N ASP A 138 12.23 12.37 -13.83
CA ASP A 138 13.30 12.48 -14.81
C ASP A 138 12.89 13.42 -15.97
N THR A 139 11.64 13.33 -16.43
CA THR A 139 11.10 14.23 -17.46
C THR A 139 11.03 15.67 -16.96
N LEU A 140 10.50 15.90 -15.74
CA LEU A 140 10.43 17.22 -15.13
C LEU A 140 11.82 17.85 -14.96
N GLN A 141 12.82 17.05 -14.57
CA GLN A 141 14.20 17.50 -14.46
C GLN A 141 14.76 17.92 -15.82
N ALA A 142 14.48 17.17 -16.89
CA ALA A 142 14.90 17.50 -18.25
C ALA A 142 14.21 18.77 -18.80
N ASP A 143 12.94 18.98 -18.46
CA ASP A 143 12.20 20.19 -18.84
C ASP A 143 12.77 21.42 -18.12
N LEU A 144 13.05 21.31 -16.81
CA LEU A 144 13.63 22.40 -16.02
C LEU A 144 15.04 22.78 -16.50
N THR A 145 15.88 21.82 -16.87
CA THR A 145 17.21 22.11 -17.46
C THR A 145 17.08 22.76 -18.84
N THR A 146 16.14 22.29 -19.66
CA THR A 146 15.85 22.89 -20.97
C THR A 146 15.39 24.35 -20.81
N LEU A 147 14.44 24.61 -19.92
CA LEU A 147 13.94 25.97 -19.63
C LEU A 147 15.05 26.90 -19.15
N ARG A 148 15.91 26.45 -18.23
CA ARG A 148 17.08 27.22 -17.77
C ARG A 148 18.02 27.57 -18.93
N SER A 149 18.29 26.62 -19.83
CA SER A 149 19.14 26.86 -21.01
C SER A 149 18.52 27.84 -22.02
N GLN A 150 17.21 27.80 -22.20
CA GLN A 150 16.48 28.71 -23.09
C GLN A 150 16.45 30.12 -22.50
N LEU A 151 16.21 30.25 -21.19
CA LEU A 151 16.23 31.52 -20.50
C LEU A 151 17.61 32.19 -20.57
N ALA A 152 18.69 31.42 -20.35
CA ALA A 152 20.06 31.92 -20.48
C ALA A 152 20.34 32.47 -21.88
N ARG A 153 19.88 31.78 -22.93
CA ARG A 153 20.00 32.25 -24.33
C ARG A 153 19.18 33.52 -24.60
N ALA A 154 17.94 33.57 -24.13
CA ALA A 154 17.07 34.74 -24.29
C ALA A 154 17.64 35.98 -23.59
N ARG A 155 18.30 35.80 -22.44
CA ARG A 155 18.98 36.89 -21.71
C ARG A 155 20.17 37.47 -22.51
N VAL A 156 20.99 36.61 -23.11
CA VAL A 156 22.11 37.06 -23.95
C VAL A 156 21.62 37.78 -25.20
N ALA A 157 20.52 37.31 -25.82
CA ALA A 157 19.94 37.96 -27.00
C ALA A 157 19.29 39.31 -26.69
N SER A 158 18.55 39.43 -25.58
CA SER A 158 17.85 40.66 -25.18
C SER A 158 18.78 41.80 -24.76
N MET A 159 20.01 41.50 -24.31
CA MET A 159 21.05 42.50 -24.06
C MET A 159 21.46 43.28 -25.34
N GLY A 160 21.09 42.79 -26.53
CA GLY A 160 21.40 43.42 -27.82
C GLY A 160 20.34 44.36 -28.39
N GLY A 161 19.15 44.51 -27.80
CA GLY A 161 18.14 45.41 -28.39
C GLY A 161 16.72 45.42 -27.84
N ASP A 162 16.36 44.68 -26.79
CA ASP A 162 14.98 44.65 -26.28
C ASP A 162 14.76 45.60 -25.09
N GLY A 163 13.56 46.20 -25.04
CA GLY A 163 13.18 47.19 -24.03
C GLY A 163 13.10 46.65 -22.59
N PRO A 164 13.05 47.55 -21.58
CA PRO A 164 13.13 47.20 -20.15
C PRO A 164 12.10 46.17 -19.68
N ALA A 165 10.93 46.10 -20.32
CA ALA A 165 9.88 45.12 -20.03
C ALA A 165 10.29 43.66 -20.31
N ALA A 166 11.10 43.41 -21.34
CA ALA A 166 11.60 42.07 -21.65
C ALA A 166 12.64 41.60 -20.62
N GLY A 167 13.48 42.53 -20.14
CA GLY A 167 14.44 42.26 -19.07
C GLY A 167 13.77 41.90 -17.74
N GLU A 168 12.69 42.60 -17.37
CA GLU A 168 11.91 42.32 -16.17
C GLU A 168 11.20 40.95 -16.24
N ALA A 169 10.60 40.62 -17.39
CA ALA A 169 9.96 39.32 -17.60
C ALA A 169 10.94 38.15 -17.48
N LEU A 170 12.14 38.27 -18.08
CA LEU A 170 13.19 37.26 -17.99
C LEU A 170 13.73 37.12 -16.56
N ALA A 171 13.87 38.24 -15.82
CA ALA A 171 14.27 38.22 -14.42
C ALA A 171 13.23 37.52 -13.53
N HIS A 172 11.93 37.74 -13.78
CA HIS A 172 10.86 37.06 -13.06
C HIS A 172 10.83 35.55 -13.32
N MET A 173 11.07 35.13 -14.57
CA MET A 173 11.18 33.71 -14.93
C MET A 173 12.41 33.04 -14.27
N ASP A 174 13.54 33.73 -14.19
CA ASP A 174 14.75 33.25 -13.50
C ASP A 174 14.51 33.09 -11.99
N ALA A 175 13.84 34.07 -11.38
CA ALA A 175 13.43 34.02 -9.98
C ALA A 175 12.48 32.85 -9.70
N THR A 176 11.60 32.51 -10.64
CA THR A 176 10.69 31.37 -10.50
C THR A 176 11.41 30.04 -10.67
N LEU A 177 12.34 29.93 -11.63
CA LEU A 177 13.11 28.71 -11.89
C LEU A 177 14.19 28.45 -10.82
N SER A 178 14.68 29.48 -10.13
CA SER A 178 15.64 29.35 -9.03
C SER A 178 15.00 28.85 -7.73
N GLN A 179 13.67 28.97 -7.57
CA GLN A 179 12.93 28.33 -6.47
C GLN A 179 12.93 26.81 -6.56
N TRP A 180 13.19 26.24 -7.75
CA TRP A 180 13.33 24.80 -7.94
C TRP A 180 14.74 24.36 -7.58
N CYS A 181 14.89 23.60 -6.50
CA CYS A 181 16.20 23.05 -6.13
C CYS A 181 16.59 21.96 -7.14
N PRO A 182 17.74 22.08 -7.83
CA PRO A 182 18.20 21.02 -8.71
C PRO A 182 18.48 19.75 -7.90
N ARG A 183 18.21 18.59 -8.50
CA ARG A 183 18.62 17.29 -7.97
C ARG A 183 20.14 17.31 -7.82
N ALA A 184 20.67 17.05 -6.62
CA ALA A 184 22.10 16.91 -6.44
C ALA A 184 22.60 15.68 -7.22
N PRO A 185 23.83 15.71 -7.78
CA PRO A 185 24.39 14.55 -8.45
C PRO A 185 24.51 13.42 -7.42
N GLY A 186 23.79 12.32 -7.64
CA GLY A 186 23.87 11.14 -6.79
C GLY A 186 25.29 10.56 -6.77
N PRO A 187 25.67 9.84 -5.68
CA PRO A 187 26.97 9.18 -5.56
C PRO A 187 27.20 8.08 -6.59
#